data_AF-A0A3M8H4Q9-F1
#
_entry.id   AF-A0A3M8H4Q9-F1
#
_cell.length_a   1.000
_cell.length_b   1.000
_cell.length_c   1.000
_cell.angle_alpha   90.00
_cell.angle_beta   90.00
_cell.angle_gamma   90.00
#
_symmetry.space_group_name_H-M   'P 1'
#
loop_
_entity.id
_entity.type
_entity.pdbx_description
1 polymer ?
#
loop_
_entity_poly.entity_id
_entity_poly.type
_entity_poly.pdbx_seq_one_letter_code
_entity_poly.pdbx_strand_id
1 'polypeptide(L)' 'MAEDLQITRQTINAIEKNKYNPSLELALKLAKYLDVPFEQLFYLDEKE' A
#
# COMPACT_ATOMS: atom_id res chain seq x y z
N MET A 1 -4.82 -12.25 1.72
CA MET A 1 -4.12 -11.01 1.31
C MET A 1 -5.06 -9.90 0.86
N ALA A 2 -5.76 -10.01 -0.28
CA ALA A 2 -6.65 -8.94 -0.74
C ALA A 2 -7.97 -8.86 0.06
N GLU A 3 -8.56 -10.02 0.37
CA GLU A 3 -9.81 -10.13 1.14
C GLU A 3 -9.67 -9.65 2.60
N ASP A 4 -8.49 -9.83 3.21
CA ASP A 4 -8.20 -9.43 4.59
C ASP A 4 -8.20 -7.90 4.80
N LEU A 5 -7.96 -7.15 3.74
CA LEU A 5 -7.89 -5.69 3.73
C LEU A 5 -9.12 -5.06 3.06
N GLN A 6 -10.12 -5.88 2.69
CA GLN A 6 -11.29 -5.47 1.89
C GLN A 6 -10.92 -4.75 0.58
N ILE A 7 -9.74 -5.04 0.03
CA ILE A 7 -9.29 -4.48 -1.24
C ILE A 7 -9.30 -5.56 -2.31
N THR A 8 -9.57 -5.17 -3.55
CA THR A 8 -9.53 -6.13 -4.66
C THR A 8 -8.08 -6.43 -5.04
N ARG A 9 -7.85 -7.60 -5.66
CA ARG A 9 -6.53 -7.89 -6.27
C ARG A 9 -6.13 -6.83 -7.30
N GLN A 10 -7.10 -6.17 -7.94
CA GLN A 10 -6.83 -5.06 -8.86
C GLN A 10 -6.22 -3.85 -8.14
N THR A 11 -6.69 -3.54 -6.92
CA THR A 11 -6.14 -2.46 -6.09
C THR A 11 -4.69 -2.74 -5.74
N ILE A 12 -4.36 -3.95 -5.31
CA ILE A 12 -2.96 -4.35 -5.02
C ILE A 12 -2.10 -4.22 -6.27
N ASN A 13 -2.55 -4.77 -7.40
CA ASN A 13 -1.83 -4.67 -8.68
C ASN A 13 -1.62 -3.22 -9.15
N ALA A 14 -2.54 -2.31 -8.81
CA ALA A 14 -2.41 -0.90 -9.16
C ALA A 14 -1.41 -0.18 -8.24
N ILE A 15 -1.35 -0.53 -6.95
CA ILE A 15 -0.34 -0.06 -6.00
C ILE A 15 1.06 -0.52 -6.44
N GLU A 16 1.23 -1.81 -6.74
CA GLU A 16 2.52 -2.37 -7.19
C GLU A 16 3.01 -1.75 -8.51
N LYS A 17 2.10 -1.29 -9.36
CA LYS A 17 2.43 -0.63 -10.63
C LYS A 17 2.63 0.89 -10.49
N ASN A 18 2.63 1.43 -9.28
CA ASN A 18 2.61 2.89 -9.00
C ASN A 18 1.48 3.63 -9.75
N LYS A 19 0.39 2.92 -10.07
CA LYS A 19 -0.78 3.46 -10.79
C LYS A 19 -1.89 3.91 -9.85
N TYR A 20 -1.75 3.65 -8.56
CA TYR A 20 -2.72 4.03 -7.55
C TYR A 20 -1.97 4.45 -6.29
N ASN A 21 -2.20 5.68 -5.85
CA ASN A 21 -1.72 6.15 -4.56
C ASN A 21 -2.77 5.76 -3.51
N PRO A 22 -2.48 4.79 -2.61
CA PRO A 22 -3.45 4.35 -1.62
C PRO A 22 -3.78 5.47 -0.63
N SER A 23 -4.97 5.40 -0.02
CA SER A 23 -5.28 6.27 1.12
C SER A 23 -4.35 5.97 2.29
N LEU A 24 -4.11 6.96 3.17
CA LEU A 24 -3.30 6.78 4.37
C LEU A 24 -3.77 5.60 5.23
N GLU A 25 -5.10 5.44 5.35
CA GLU A 25 -5.70 4.30 6.07
C GLU A 25 -5.31 2.96 5.44
N LEU A 26 -5.37 2.84 4.12
CA LEU A 26 -5.02 1.61 3.41
C LEU A 26 -3.52 1.31 3.54
N ALA A 27 -2.69 2.33 3.43
CA ALA A 27 -1.25 2.23 3.57
C ALA A 27 -0.84 1.77 4.99
N LEU A 28 -1.48 2.31 6.03
CA LEU A 28 -1.28 1.88 7.42
C LEU A 28 -1.77 0.44 7.67
N LYS A 29 -2.92 0.06 7.10
CA LYS A 29 -3.42 -1.32 7.19
C LYS A 29 -2.48 -2.30 6.51
N LEU A 30 -1.90 -1.95 5.36
CA LEU A 30 -0.90 -2.75 4.65
C LEU A 30 0.37 -2.93 5.48
N ALA A 31 0.91 -1.85 6.06
CA ALA A 31 2.07 -1.92 6.94
C ALA A 31 1.83 -2.85 8.14
N LYS A 32 0.67 -2.73 8.79
CA LYS A 32 0.28 -3.60 9.90
C LYS A 32 0.09 -5.05 9.44
N TYR A 33 -0.49 -5.29 8.27
CA TYR A 33 -0.75 -6.63 7.75
C TYR A 33 0.55 -7.35 7.36
N LEU A 34 1.50 -6.62 6.79
CA LEU A 34 2.81 -7.14 6.38
C LEU A 34 3.82 -7.20 7.54
N ASP A 35 3.44 -6.72 8.73
CA ASP A 35 4.29 -6.63 9.93
C ASP A 35 5.64 -5.93 9.65
N VAL A 36 5.59 -4.86 8.84
CA VAL A 36 6.75 -4.05 8.50
C VAL A 36 6.50 -2.57 8.83
N PRO A 37 7.55 -1.79 9.12
CA PRO A 37 7.43 -0.36 9.30
C PRO A 37 6.82 0.31 8.05
N PHE A 38 5.91 1.26 8.26
CA PHE A 38 5.26 2.03 7.19
C PHE A 38 6.27 2.64 6.21
N GLU A 39 7.36 3.17 6.74
CA GLU A 39 8.46 3.80 6.01
C GLU A 39 9.19 2.85 5.05
N GLN A 40 9.08 1.53 5.23
CA GLN A 40 9.64 0.55 4.29
C GLN A 40 8.74 0.29 3.09
N LEU A 41 7.43 0.55 3.22
CA LEU A 41 6.45 0.33 2.15
C LEU A 41 6.14 1.62 1.38
N PHE A 42 6.11 2.75 2.06
CA PHE A 42 5.73 4.04 1.49
C PHE A 42 6.76 5.11 1.86
N TYR A 43 7.28 5.78 0.83
CA TYR A 43 8.21 6.89 0.94
C TYR A 43 7.84 7.97 -0.08
N LEU A 44 8.09 9.23 0.26
CA LEU A 44 8.08 10.31 -0.70
C LEU A 44 9.38 10.20 -1.49
N ASP A 45 9.27 9.97 -2.80
CA ASP A 45 10.43 10.06 -3.68
C ASP A 45 10.80 11.54 -3.81
N GLU A 46 11.93 11.96 -3.23
CA GLU A 46 12.40 13.35 -3.25
C GLU A 46 12.93 13.78 -4.64
N LYS A 47 12.62 13.03 -5.71
CA LYS A 47 13.13 13.21 -7.08
C LYS A 47 12.13 13.84 -8.08
N GLU A 48 11.10 14.54 -7.61
CA GLU A 48 10.38 15.52 -8.44
C GLU A 48 10.61 16.96 -7.96
#